data_AF-A0A4V5UYC7-F1
#
_entry.id   AF-A0A4V5UYC7-F1
#
_cell.length_a   1.000
_cell.length_b   1.000
_cell.length_c   1.000
_cell.angle_alpha   90.00
_cell.angle_beta   90.00
_cell.angle_gamma   90.00
#
_symmetry.space_group_name_H-M   'P 1'
#
loop_
_entity.id
_entity.type
_entity.pdbx_description
1 polymer ?
#
loop_
_entity_poly.entity_id
_entity_poly.type
_entity_poly.pdbx_seq_one_letter_code
_entity_poly.pdbx_strand_id
1 'polypeptide(L)'
;MATHSRERLGSVALMLMTFSAVFAFPSIVNNSIQIGLATIPGYLFGSIFYFLPFILMIAEFASANSENESGVHSWLESVLGPKWAFLGAWSYFFVNLFFFCSLLPNTLIYGSYAFLGQNVFQGNHSTKIIAVISILLFWLMTWVCIKGVSWISKVTSLAGGARLFMGVAFVVLAFVVVFGFGNEPA
;
A
#
# COMPACT_ATOMS: atom_id res chain seq x y z
N MET A 1 16.04 -17.05 32.09
CA MET A 1 15.42 -17.16 30.75
C MET A 1 14.42 -16.01 30.64
N ALA A 2 14.80 -14.91 30.00
CA ALA A 2 13.93 -13.73 29.92
C ALA A 2 12.80 -14.02 28.93
N THR A 3 11.59 -14.26 29.46
CA THR A 3 10.37 -14.26 28.68
C THR A 3 10.13 -12.84 28.21
N HIS A 4 10.54 -12.54 26.97
CA HIS A 4 10.09 -11.33 26.29
C HIS A 4 8.57 -11.38 26.20
N SER A 5 7.88 -10.59 27.02
CA SER A 5 6.45 -10.38 26.88
C SER A 5 6.20 -9.79 25.49
N ARG A 6 5.56 -10.56 24.60
CA ARG A 6 5.09 -10.06 23.29
C ARG A 6 4.22 -8.84 23.57
N GLU A 7 4.70 -7.65 23.22
CA GLU A 7 3.87 -6.45 23.24
C GLU A 7 2.73 -6.66 22.24
N ARG A 8 1.51 -6.82 22.75
CA ARG A 8 0.33 -6.91 21.90
C ARG A 8 -0.04 -5.50 21.47
N LEU A 9 0.07 -5.23 20.16
CA LEU A 9 -0.48 -4.02 19.55
C LEU A 9 -1.97 -3.92 19.88
N GLY A 10 -2.38 -2.80 20.47
CA GLY A 10 -3.79 -2.54 20.77
C GLY A 10 -4.63 -2.56 19.49
N SER A 11 -5.90 -3.00 19.57
CA SER A 11 -6.78 -3.15 18.41
C SER A 11 -6.92 -1.88 17.56
N VAL A 12 -6.91 -0.70 18.21
CA VAL A 12 -6.94 0.59 17.52
C VAL A 12 -5.63 0.87 16.79
N ALA A 13 -4.48 0.56 17.38
CA ALA A 13 -3.17 0.70 16.72
C ALA A 13 -3.07 -0.24 15.52
N LEU A 14 -3.54 -1.48 15.65
CA LEU A 14 -3.60 -2.44 14.56
C LEU A 14 -4.51 -1.95 13.43
N MET A 15 -5.71 -1.44 13.76
CA MET A 15 -6.64 -0.87 12.80
C MET A 15 -6.03 0.32 12.03
N LEU A 16 -5.35 1.23 12.73
CA LEU A 16 -4.69 2.39 12.11
C LEU A 16 -3.51 1.96 11.24
N MET A 17 -2.75 0.94 11.64
CA MET A 17 -1.68 0.37 10.81
C MET A 17 -2.26 -0.23 9.52
N THR A 18 -3.30 -1.04 9.61
CA THR A 18 -3.97 -1.63 8.44
C THR A 18 -4.55 -0.55 7.54
N PHE A 19 -5.23 0.46 8.09
CA PHE A 19 -5.77 1.57 7.32
C PHE A 19 -4.65 2.35 6.60
N SER A 20 -3.55 2.67 7.28
CA SER A 20 -2.41 3.36 6.66
C SER A 20 -1.72 2.54 5.57
N ALA A 21 -1.76 1.22 5.68
CA ALA A 21 -1.16 0.30 4.71
C ALA A 21 -2.03 0.15 3.46
N VAL A 22 -3.36 0.11 3.63
CA VAL A 22 -4.32 -0.11 2.54
C VAL A 22 -4.71 1.18 1.84
N PHE A 23 -4.74 2.30 2.55
CA PHE A 23 -5.19 3.57 2.00
C PHE A 23 -4.13 4.14 1.04
N ALA A 24 -4.40 4.05 -0.27
CA ALA A 24 -3.52 4.51 -1.33
C ALA A 24 -4.18 5.64 -2.14
N PHE A 25 -3.80 6.89 -1.82
CA PHE A 25 -4.24 8.08 -2.54
C PHE A 25 -4.13 8.00 -4.06
N PRO A 26 -3.00 7.56 -4.64
CA PRO A 26 -2.86 7.49 -6.08
C PRO A 26 -3.91 6.57 -6.73
N SER A 27 -4.26 5.47 -6.05
CA SER A 27 -5.28 4.54 -6.55
C SER A 27 -6.66 5.18 -6.56
N ILE A 28 -7.04 5.93 -5.52
CA ILE A 28 -8.36 6.57 -5.45
C ILE A 28 -8.48 7.66 -6.52
N VAL A 29 -7.47 8.52 -6.64
CA VAL A 29 -7.46 9.63 -7.60
C VAL A 29 -7.43 9.09 -9.03
N ASN A 30 -6.54 8.14 -9.33
CA ASN A 30 -6.42 7.59 -10.68
C ASN A 30 -7.69 6.85 -11.12
N ASN A 31 -8.33 6.09 -10.23
CA ASN A 31 -9.61 5.46 -10.56
C ASN A 31 -10.71 6.51 -10.77
N SER A 32 -10.78 7.54 -9.92
CA SER A 32 -11.77 8.62 -10.06
C SER A 32 -11.60 9.38 -11.38
N ILE A 33 -10.36 9.63 -11.82
CA ILE A 33 -10.10 10.27 -13.12
C ILE A 33 -10.47 9.35 -14.30
N GLN A 34 -10.24 8.04 -14.19
CA GLN A 34 -10.45 7.10 -15.30
C GLN A 34 -11.92 6.74 -15.55
N ILE A 35 -12.68 6.51 -14.47
CA ILE A 35 -14.07 6.02 -14.55
C ILE A 35 -15.07 7.01 -13.91
N GLY A 36 -14.61 8.17 -13.46
CA GLY A 36 -15.47 9.24 -12.93
C GLY A 36 -16.25 8.81 -11.69
N LEU A 37 -17.47 9.34 -11.57
CA LEU A 37 -18.41 9.01 -10.50
C LEU A 37 -18.82 7.53 -10.46
N ALA A 38 -18.60 6.76 -11.54
CA ALA A 38 -18.85 5.32 -11.57
C ALA A 38 -17.93 4.53 -10.60
N THR A 39 -16.86 5.17 -10.11
CA THR A 39 -15.98 4.67 -9.04
C THR A 39 -16.75 4.37 -7.75
N ILE A 40 -17.78 5.17 -7.43
CA ILE A 40 -18.54 5.05 -6.17
C ILE A 40 -19.28 3.71 -6.08
N PRO A 41 -20.18 3.35 -7.03
CA PRO A 41 -20.84 2.04 -7.00
C PRO A 41 -19.84 0.90 -7.18
N GLY A 42 -18.74 1.09 -7.93
CA GLY A 42 -17.68 0.09 -8.07
C GLY A 42 -16.98 -0.23 -6.74
N TYR A 43 -16.58 0.79 -5.97
CA TYR A 43 -16.01 0.58 -4.65
C TYR A 43 -17.02 0.01 -3.65
N LEU A 44 -18.29 0.41 -3.71
CA LEU A 44 -19.33 -0.15 -2.84
C LEU A 44 -19.54 -1.65 -3.13
N PHE A 45 -19.64 -2.01 -4.41
CA PHE A 45 -19.78 -3.41 -4.83
C PHE A 45 -18.55 -4.23 -4.43
N GLY A 46 -17.34 -3.76 -4.74
CA GLY A 46 -16.10 -4.43 -4.34
C GLY A 46 -15.95 -4.55 -2.83
N SER A 47 -16.41 -3.56 -2.06
CA SER A 47 -16.35 -3.61 -0.60
C SER A 47 -17.23 -4.72 -0.02
N ILE A 48 -18.47 -4.83 -0.50
CA ILE A 48 -19.45 -5.79 0.02
C ILE A 48 -19.15 -7.21 -0.45
N PHE A 49 -18.90 -7.41 -1.74
CA PHE A 49 -18.81 -8.75 -2.33
C PHE A 49 -17.41 -9.33 -2.33
N TYR A 50 -16.37 -8.50 -2.21
CA TYR A 50 -14.98 -8.96 -2.24
C TYR A 50 -14.25 -8.69 -0.92
N PHE A 51 -14.14 -7.43 -0.49
CA PHE A 51 -13.35 -7.11 0.71
C PHE A 51 -13.94 -7.70 1.99
N LEU A 52 -15.24 -7.57 2.22
CA LEU A 52 -15.89 -8.07 3.43
C LEU A 52 -15.68 -9.59 3.60
N PRO A 53 -16.05 -10.47 2.64
CA PRO A 53 -15.81 -11.90 2.79
C PRO A 53 -14.32 -12.25 2.87
N PHE A 54 -13.46 -11.53 2.13
CA PHE A 54 -12.02 -11.75 2.18
C PHE A 54 -11.42 -11.45 3.56
N ILE A 55 -11.81 -10.34 4.20
CA ILE A 55 -11.33 -9.99 5.54
C ILE A 55 -11.76 -11.03 6.57
N LEU A 56 -13.00 -11.52 6.49
CA LEU A 56 -13.49 -12.58 7.38
C LEU A 56 -12.70 -13.87 7.22
N MET A 57 -12.43 -14.28 5.98
CA MET A 57 -11.62 -15.46 5.69
C MET A 57 -10.19 -15.33 6.23
N ILE A 58 -9.54 -14.19 6.00
CA ILE A 58 -8.18 -13.93 6.49
C ILE A 58 -8.14 -13.84 8.02
N ALA A 59 -9.19 -13.28 8.66
CA ALA A 59 -9.28 -13.23 10.12
C ALA A 59 -9.32 -14.63 10.75
N GLU A 60 -10.08 -15.56 10.16
CA GLU A 60 -10.13 -16.97 10.59
C GLU A 60 -8.78 -17.68 10.35
N PHE A 61 -8.12 -17.46 9.21
CA PHE A 61 -6.80 -18.04 8.99
C PHE A 61 -5.73 -17.47 9.91
N ALA A 62 -5.78 -16.18 10.20
CA ALA A 62 -4.86 -15.53 11.13
C ALA A 62 -5.07 -16.00 12.58
N SER A 63 -6.33 -16.26 12.99
CA SER A 63 -6.63 -16.80 14.33
C SER A 63 -6.21 -18.26 14.46
N ALA A 64 -6.50 -19.09 13.44
CA ALA A 64 -6.17 -20.51 13.41
C ALA A 64 -4.65 -20.76 13.40
N ASN A 65 -3.87 -19.89 12.75
CA ASN A 65 -2.41 -19.99 12.67
C ASN A 65 -1.68 -18.94 13.51
N SER A 66 -2.25 -18.54 14.65
CA SER A 66 -1.70 -17.47 15.50
C SER A 66 -0.30 -17.74 16.08
N GLU A 67 0.15 -19.00 16.10
CA GLU A 67 1.50 -19.39 16.53
C GLU A 67 2.54 -19.35 15.39
N ASN A 68 2.11 -19.33 14.13
CA ASN A 68 2.99 -19.38 12.97
C ASN A 68 3.25 -17.98 12.39
N GLU A 69 4.53 -17.58 12.31
CA GLU A 69 4.93 -16.26 11.81
C GLU A 69 5.02 -16.17 10.28
N SER A 70 4.90 -17.29 9.54
CA SER A 70 5.06 -17.30 8.07
C SER A 70 3.85 -16.75 7.29
N GLY A 71 2.85 -16.20 7.99
CA GLY A 71 1.71 -15.46 7.41
C GLY A 71 0.97 -16.26 6.33
N VAL A 72 0.88 -15.70 5.12
CA VAL A 72 0.15 -16.27 3.98
C VAL A 72 0.62 -17.68 3.62
N HIS A 73 1.92 -17.98 3.75
CA HIS A 73 2.44 -19.33 3.48
C HIS A 73 1.83 -20.33 4.46
N SER A 74 1.87 -20.04 5.77
CA SER A 74 1.28 -20.92 6.79
C SER A 74 -0.22 -21.08 6.60
N TRP A 75 -0.93 -20.01 6.26
CA TRP A 75 -2.37 -20.06 5.98
C TRP A 75 -2.68 -21.02 4.82
N LEU A 76 -1.97 -20.88 3.70
CA LEU A 76 -2.15 -21.77 2.55
C LEU A 76 -1.74 -23.21 2.85
N GLU A 77 -0.68 -23.41 3.63
CA GLU A 77 -0.22 -24.74 4.02
C GLU A 77 -1.25 -25.47 4.87
N SER A 78 -1.90 -24.76 5.81
CA SER A 78 -2.91 -25.33 6.70
C SER A 78 -4.18 -25.80 5.99
N VAL A 79 -4.49 -25.24 4.80
CA VAL A 79 -5.74 -25.51 4.07
C VAL A 79 -5.52 -26.39 2.85
N LEU A 80 -4.47 -26.08 2.07
CA LEU A 80 -4.23 -26.68 0.76
C LEU A 80 -3.00 -27.60 0.77
N GLY A 81 -2.18 -27.57 1.82
CA GLY A 81 -0.97 -28.35 1.94
C GLY A 81 0.28 -27.67 1.34
N PRO A 82 1.46 -28.29 1.51
CA PRO A 82 2.76 -27.64 1.32
C PRO A 82 3.05 -27.25 -0.14
N LYS A 83 2.56 -28.03 -1.13
CA LYS A 83 2.77 -27.71 -2.55
C LYS A 83 2.11 -26.38 -2.95
N TRP A 84 0.89 -26.14 -2.46
CA TRP A 84 0.12 -24.95 -2.77
C TRP A 84 0.59 -23.74 -1.95
N ALA A 85 1.06 -23.97 -0.73
CA ALA A 85 1.73 -22.94 0.07
C ALA A 85 2.98 -22.40 -0.63
N PHE A 86 3.81 -23.29 -1.17
CA PHE A 86 4.98 -22.90 -1.95
C PHE A 86 4.58 -22.10 -3.20
N LEU A 87 3.58 -22.57 -3.95
CA LEU A 87 3.09 -21.86 -5.14
C LEU A 87 2.58 -20.45 -4.77
N GLY A 88 1.83 -20.32 -3.68
CA GLY A 88 1.32 -19.03 -3.21
C GLY A 88 2.43 -18.07 -2.80
N ALA A 89 3.44 -18.55 -2.04
CA ALA A 89 4.61 -17.74 -1.70
C ALA A 89 5.43 -17.36 -2.95
N TRP A 90 5.56 -18.27 -3.91
CA TRP A 90 6.22 -18.01 -5.19
C TRP A 90 5.49 -16.95 -6.01
N SER A 91 4.16 -17.06 -6.13
CA SER A 91 3.34 -16.04 -6.79
C SER A 91 3.42 -14.70 -6.08
N TYR A 92 3.43 -14.69 -4.74
CA TYR A 92 3.60 -13.46 -3.96
C TYR A 92 4.96 -12.79 -4.25
N PHE A 93 6.04 -13.56 -4.29
CA PHE A 93 7.36 -13.05 -4.68
C PHE A 93 7.33 -12.45 -6.09
N PHE A 94 6.72 -13.14 -7.05
CA PHE A 94 6.65 -12.70 -8.43
C PHE A 94 5.86 -11.39 -8.58
N VAL A 95 4.67 -11.27 -7.96
CA VAL A 95 3.86 -10.04 -7.97
C VAL A 95 4.66 -8.85 -7.42
N ASN A 96 5.42 -9.06 -6.35
CA ASN A 96 6.24 -8.00 -5.77
C ASN A 96 7.32 -7.49 -6.73
N LEU A 97 7.88 -8.34 -7.59
CA LEU A 97 8.87 -7.91 -8.59
C LEU A 97 8.28 -6.88 -9.56
N PHE A 98 7.09 -7.14 -10.11
CA PHE A 98 6.40 -6.18 -10.99
C PHE A 98 5.92 -4.95 -10.23
N PHE A 99 5.50 -5.13 -8.97
CA PHE A 99 5.10 -4.03 -8.11
C PHE A 99 6.25 -3.02 -7.97
N PHE A 100 7.48 -3.46 -7.68
CA PHE A 100 8.63 -2.56 -7.58
C PHE A 100 8.97 -1.87 -8.91
N CYS A 101 8.87 -2.59 -10.05
CA CYS A 101 9.08 -2.00 -11.37
C CYS A 101 8.10 -0.86 -11.69
N SER A 102 6.88 -0.91 -11.16
CA SER A 102 5.88 0.17 -11.32
C SER A 102 5.99 1.24 -10.23
N LEU A 103 6.30 0.86 -8.99
CA LEU A 103 6.27 1.74 -7.83
C LEU A 103 7.31 2.87 -7.93
N LEU A 104 8.55 2.55 -8.29
CA LEU A 104 9.65 3.53 -8.31
C LEU A 104 9.43 4.62 -9.37
N PRO A 105 9.15 4.30 -10.65
CA PRO A 105 8.88 5.32 -11.66
C PRO A 105 7.68 6.20 -11.30
N ASN A 106 6.58 5.61 -10.83
CA ASN A 106 5.40 6.39 -10.42
C ASN A 106 5.74 7.35 -9.26
N THR A 107 6.52 6.89 -8.28
CA THR A 107 6.96 7.73 -7.16
C THR A 107 7.84 8.90 -7.65
N LEU A 108 8.70 8.68 -8.64
CA LEU A 108 9.51 9.74 -9.24
C LEU A 108 8.66 10.77 -9.99
N ILE A 109 7.65 10.32 -10.73
CA ILE A 109 6.71 11.20 -11.44
C ILE A 109 5.93 12.06 -10.43
N TYR A 110 5.36 11.43 -9.38
CA TYR A 110 4.66 12.16 -8.32
C TYR A 110 5.58 13.13 -7.57
N GLY A 111 6.83 12.73 -7.32
CA GLY A 111 7.85 13.61 -6.75
C GLY A 111 8.15 14.82 -7.64
N SER A 112 8.26 14.62 -8.95
CA SER A 112 8.46 15.71 -9.92
C SER A 112 7.30 16.71 -9.87
N TYR A 113 6.06 16.23 -9.84
CA TYR A 113 4.89 17.10 -9.68
C TYR A 113 4.91 17.86 -8.35
N ALA A 114 5.29 17.21 -7.24
CA ALA A 114 5.32 17.82 -5.92
C ALA A 114 6.38 18.92 -5.78
N PHE A 115 7.59 18.71 -6.32
CA PHE A 115 8.71 19.65 -6.13
C PHE A 115 8.82 20.72 -7.22
N LEU A 116 8.48 20.39 -8.47
CA LEU A 116 8.72 21.27 -9.62
C LEU A 116 7.43 21.77 -10.28
N GLY A 117 6.26 21.33 -9.80
CA GLY A 117 4.95 21.70 -10.34
C GLY A 117 4.67 21.17 -11.76
N GLN A 118 5.63 20.46 -12.36
CA GLN A 118 5.54 19.88 -13.69
C GLN A 118 6.28 18.55 -13.72
N ASN A 119 5.83 17.65 -14.60
CA ASN A 119 6.57 16.43 -14.84
C ASN A 119 7.80 16.73 -15.71
N VAL A 120 8.98 16.74 -15.09
CA VAL A 120 10.28 16.91 -15.75
C VAL A 120 10.63 15.67 -16.57
N PHE A 121 9.95 14.55 -16.32
CA PHE A 121 10.08 13.33 -17.08
C PHE A 121 9.15 13.28 -18.31
N GLN A 122 9.16 14.34 -19.14
CA GLN A 122 8.42 14.40 -20.41
C GLN A 122 9.39 14.56 -21.60
N GLY A 123 9.34 13.63 -22.57
CA GLY A 123 10.15 13.67 -23.80
C GLY A 123 10.62 12.30 -24.32
N ASN A 124 11.16 12.24 -25.54
CA ASN A 124 11.56 10.99 -26.23
C ASN A 124 12.62 10.15 -25.48
N HIS A 125 13.46 10.76 -24.66
CA HIS A 125 14.49 10.06 -23.87
C HIS A 125 14.08 9.85 -22.41
N SER A 126 12.93 10.37 -22.01
CA SER A 126 12.58 10.49 -20.60
C SER A 126 12.30 9.14 -19.93
N THR A 127 11.68 8.20 -20.64
CA THR A 127 11.47 6.84 -20.16
C THR A 127 12.77 6.11 -19.87
N LYS A 128 13.83 6.36 -20.66
CA LYS A 128 15.15 5.76 -20.42
C LYS A 128 15.80 6.37 -19.18
N ILE A 129 15.70 7.68 -19.01
CA ILE A 129 16.24 8.40 -17.85
C ILE A 129 15.54 7.95 -16.57
N ILE A 130 14.21 7.86 -16.58
CA ILE A 130 13.44 7.44 -15.40
C ILE A 130 13.74 5.99 -15.02
N ALA A 131 13.94 5.10 -16.00
CA ALA A 131 14.30 3.72 -15.77
C ALA A 131 15.69 3.61 -15.14
N VAL A 132 16.69 4.33 -15.65
CA VAL A 132 18.05 4.35 -15.09
C VAL A 132 18.06 4.88 -13.66
N ILE A 133 17.37 6.00 -13.40
CA ILE A 133 17.26 6.57 -12.04
C ILE A 133 16.54 5.58 -11.10
N SER A 134 15.48 4.91 -11.57
CA SER A 134 14.76 3.91 -10.78
C SER A 134 15.65 2.71 -10.41
N ILE A 135 16.48 2.22 -11.34
CA ILE A 135 17.43 1.13 -11.06
C ILE A 135 18.45 1.57 -10.01
N LEU A 136 19.04 2.77 -10.14
CA LEU A 136 20.00 3.30 -9.17
C LEU A 136 19.39 3.46 -7.77
N LEU A 137 18.16 4.00 -7.69
CA LEU A 137 17.45 4.12 -6.43
C LEU A 137 17.08 2.77 -5.82
N PHE A 138 16.70 1.78 -6.64
CA PHE A 138 16.42 0.44 -6.15
C PHE A 138 17.64 -0.19 -5.48
N TRP A 139 18.83 -0.07 -6.10
CA TRP A 139 20.08 -0.53 -5.50
C TRP A 139 20.44 0.22 -4.23
N LEU A 140 20.26 1.55 -4.20
CA LEU A 140 20.48 2.36 -3.01
C LEU A 140 19.57 1.92 -1.87
N MET A 141 18.27 1.76 -2.14
CA MET A 141 17.30 1.27 -1.14
C MET A 141 17.65 -0.13 -0.65
N THR A 142 18.08 -1.03 -1.54
CA THR A 142 18.55 -2.36 -1.17
C THR A 142 19.75 -2.29 -0.22
N TRP A 143 20.74 -1.44 -0.52
CA TRP A 143 21.89 -1.22 0.36
C TRP A 143 21.49 -0.66 1.73
N VAL A 144 20.54 0.27 1.73
CA VAL A 144 20.01 0.85 2.96
C VAL A 144 19.22 -0.20 3.78
N CYS A 145 18.49 -1.11 3.14
CA CYS A 145 17.82 -2.23 3.81
C CYS A 145 18.81 -3.19 4.48
N ILE A 146 20.00 -3.40 3.88
CA ILE A 146 21.05 -4.26 4.44
C ILE A 146 21.66 -3.67 5.73
N LYS A 147 21.70 -2.34 5.87
CA LYS A 147 22.32 -1.64 7.03
C LYS A 147 21.50 -1.67 8.32
N GLY A 148 20.26 -2.19 8.30
CA GLY A 148 19.47 -2.47 9.51
C GLY A 148 18.03 -1.94 9.46
N VAL A 149 17.12 -2.65 10.13
CA VAL A 149 15.67 -2.42 10.06
C VAL A 149 15.19 -1.25 10.93
N SER A 150 16.00 -0.79 11.89
CA SER A 150 15.59 0.23 12.86
C SER A 150 15.31 1.61 12.24
N TRP A 151 16.07 2.00 11.20
CA TRP A 151 15.80 3.24 10.48
C TRP A 151 14.56 3.11 9.58
N ILE A 152 14.33 1.93 9.00
CA ILE A 152 13.15 1.63 8.16
C ILE A 152 11.89 1.88 8.97
N SER A 153 11.82 1.35 10.19
CA SER A 153 10.67 1.52 11.08
C SER A 153 10.34 3.00 11.36
N LYS A 154 11.35 3.85 11.57
CA LYS A 154 11.16 5.30 11.79
C LYS A 154 10.65 6.02 10.54
N VAL A 155 11.19 5.69 9.37
CA VAL A 155 10.74 6.31 8.12
C VAL A 155 9.36 5.82 7.71
N THR A 156 9.09 4.52 7.87
CA THR A 156 7.77 3.95 7.59
C THR A 156 6.70 4.49 8.54
N SER A 157 7.00 4.72 9.82
CA SER A 157 6.04 5.33 10.76
C SER A 157 5.73 6.78 10.42
N LEU A 158 6.74 7.59 10.06
CA LEU A 158 6.53 8.96 9.58
C LEU A 158 5.71 8.98 8.28
N ALA A 159 6.07 8.14 7.31
CA ALA A 159 5.34 8.01 6.04
C ALA A 159 3.91 7.50 6.24
N GLY A 160 3.69 6.59 7.21
CA GLY A 160 2.36 6.14 7.61
C GLY A 160 1.53 7.28 8.20
N GLY A 161 2.09 8.03 9.15
CA GLY A 161 1.43 9.19 9.75
C GLY A 161 1.09 10.28 8.72
N ALA A 162 2.02 10.58 7.79
CA ALA A 162 1.78 11.54 6.71
C ALA A 162 0.64 11.09 5.78
N ARG A 163 0.58 9.79 5.43
CA ARG A 163 -0.51 9.22 4.63
C ARG A 163 -1.86 9.34 5.34
N LEU A 164 -1.91 9.06 6.64
CA LEU A 164 -3.12 9.23 7.44
C LEU A 164 -3.58 10.68 7.47
N PHE A 165 -2.65 11.62 7.70
CA PHE A 165 -2.95 13.05 7.73
C PHE A 165 -3.49 13.53 6.38
N MET A 166 -2.84 13.16 5.27
CA MET A 166 -3.35 13.45 3.93
C MET A 166 -4.76 12.87 3.76
N GLY A 167 -4.99 11.65 4.26
CA GLY A 167 -6.26 10.91 4.27
C GLY A 167 -7.41 11.76 4.78
N VAL A 168 -7.25 12.19 6.03
CA VAL A 168 -8.23 13.00 6.74
C VAL A 168 -8.37 14.39 6.09
N ALA A 169 -7.26 15.02 5.72
CA ALA A 169 -7.27 16.34 5.08
C ALA A 169 -8.06 16.33 3.76
N PHE A 170 -7.89 15.29 2.94
CA PHE A 170 -8.65 15.13 1.70
C PHE A 170 -10.15 15.01 1.94
N VAL A 171 -10.56 14.19 2.92
CA VAL A 171 -11.98 14.06 3.28
C VAL A 171 -12.55 15.41 3.73
N VAL A 172 -11.87 16.11 4.63
CA VAL A 172 -12.31 17.43 5.13
C VAL A 172 -12.41 18.44 3.98
N LEU A 173 -11.40 18.51 3.11
CA LEU A 173 -11.42 19.40 1.94
C LEU A 173 -12.56 19.05 0.98
N ALA A 174 -12.84 17.76 0.74
CA ALA A 174 -13.96 17.34 -0.09
C ALA A 174 -15.31 17.81 0.51
N PHE A 175 -15.50 17.68 1.83
CA PHE A 175 -16.68 18.22 2.50
C PHE A 175 -16.75 19.76 2.39
N VAL A 176 -15.63 20.47 2.58
CA VAL A 176 -15.60 21.94 2.43
C VAL A 176 -15.93 22.38 1.01
N VAL A 177 -15.46 21.68 -0.02
CA VAL A 177 -15.76 22.02 -1.42
C VAL A 177 -17.23 21.78 -1.75
N VAL A 178 -17.76 20.60 -1.38
CA VAL A 178 -19.15 20.23 -1.69
C VAL A 178 -20.15 21.11 -0.93
N PHE A 179 -19.94 21.32 0.38
CA PHE A 179 -20.89 22.06 1.22
C PHE A 179 -20.62 23.57 1.26
N GLY A 180 -19.38 24.02 1.02
CA GLY A 180 -18.98 25.43 1.08
C GLY A 180 -18.96 26.14 -0.26
N PHE A 181 -18.53 25.47 -1.34
CA PHE A 181 -18.42 26.09 -2.67
C PHE A 181 -19.53 25.68 -3.64
N GLY A 182 -20.36 24.67 -3.31
CA GLY A 182 -21.52 24.27 -4.11
C GLY A 182 -21.20 23.75 -5.51
N ASN A 183 -19.92 23.50 -5.81
CA ASN A 183 -19.51 22.91 -7.08
C ASN A 183 -19.69 21.39 -7.04
N GLU A 184 -20.23 20.84 -8.12
CA GLU A 184 -20.35 19.41 -8.32
C GLU A 184 -18.96 18.74 -8.25
N PRO A 185 -18.83 17.58 -7.58
CA PRO A 185 -17.58 16.84 -7.60
C PRO A 185 -17.30 16.37 -9.04
N ALA A 186 -16.26 16.93 -9.65
CA ALA A 186 -15.76 16.57 -10.98
C ALA A 186 -15.15 15.17 -11.00
#